data_AF-A0AAW0YFR2-F1
#
_entry.id   AF-A0AAW0YFR2-F1
#
_cell.length_a   1.000
_cell.length_b   1.000
_cell.length_c   1.000
_cell.angle_alpha   90.00
_cell.angle_beta   90.00
_cell.angle_gamma   90.00
#
_symmetry.space_group_name_H-M   'P 1'
#
loop_
_entity.id
_entity.type
_entity.pdbx_description
1 polymer ?
#
loop_
_entity_poly.entity_id
_entity_poly.type
_entity_poly.pdbx_seq_one_letter_code
_entity_poly.pdbx_strand_id
1 'polypeptide(L)'
;MAVNVLVPLLIPLGEQLTNVTKLVGSDPVEFERPEYVTEVPENTTRDLLLQLSARVQSSGEAVEYRIAEGNGEELFHLDPSSGRLSLRHPLDFEDTQQHELVVEARAGEAWS
;
A
#
# COMPACT_ATOMS: atom_id res chain seq x y z
N MET A 1 -5.74 2.14 -49.48
CA MET A 1 -4.61 1.87 -48.55
C MET A 1 -5.21 1.83 -47.16
N ALA A 2 -5.11 0.69 -46.47
CA ALA A 2 -5.76 0.48 -45.19
C ALA A 2 -4.93 1.12 -44.06
N VAL A 3 -5.62 1.97 -43.30
CA VAL A 3 -5.49 2.33 -41.87
C VAL A 3 -4.22 1.95 -41.10
N ASN A 4 -3.60 2.97 -40.50
CA ASN A 4 -3.00 2.86 -39.16
C ASN A 4 -3.87 3.69 -38.21
N VAL A 5 -4.90 3.06 -37.65
CA VAL A 5 -5.55 3.60 -36.45
C VAL A 5 -4.59 3.28 -35.31
N LEU A 6 -4.07 4.31 -34.64
CA LEU A 6 -3.43 4.14 -33.34
C LEU A 6 -4.51 3.67 -32.37
N VAL A 7 -4.61 2.36 -32.22
CA VAL A 7 -5.25 1.74 -31.05
C VAL A 7 -4.10 1.40 -30.12
N PRO A 8 -3.81 2.20 -29.08
CA PRO A 8 -2.87 1.76 -28.07
C PRO A 8 -3.56 0.66 -27.26
N LEU A 9 -3.11 -0.56 -27.56
CA LEU A 9 -3.03 -1.76 -26.72
C LEU A 9 -4.26 -2.08 -25.85
N LEU A 10 -4.96 -3.13 -26.28
CA LEU A 10 -5.71 -4.00 -25.39
C LEU A 10 -4.75 -4.49 -24.30
N ILE A 11 -4.80 -3.89 -23.11
CA ILE A 11 -4.15 -4.47 -21.92
C ILE A 11 -4.84 -5.83 -21.70
N PRO A 12 -4.10 -6.95 -21.68
CA PRO A 12 -4.71 -8.25 -21.40
C PRO A 12 -5.34 -8.19 -19.99
N LEU A 13 -6.61 -8.60 -19.90
CA LEU A 13 -7.46 -8.64 -18.69
C LEU A 13 -6.93 -9.51 -17.52
N GLY A 14 -5.62 -9.58 -17.27
CA GLY A 14 -5.04 -10.64 -16.46
C GLY A 14 -3.72 -10.37 -15.78
N GLU A 15 -3.32 -9.13 -15.52
CA GLU A 15 -2.07 -8.87 -14.80
C GLU A 15 -2.32 -8.23 -13.44
N GLN A 16 -2.03 -9.02 -12.41
CA GLN A 16 -2.19 -8.70 -11.00
C GLN A 16 -0.96 -7.91 -10.53
N LEU A 17 -1.15 -6.69 -10.01
CA LEU A 17 -0.06 -5.89 -9.44
C LEU A 17 0.31 -6.44 -8.07
N THR A 18 1.57 -6.79 -7.85
CA THR A 18 2.00 -7.20 -6.50
C THR A 18 2.38 -5.97 -5.70
N ASN A 19 1.58 -5.62 -4.69
CA ASN A 19 1.97 -4.66 -3.66
C ASN A 19 2.67 -5.42 -2.53
N VAL A 20 3.94 -5.08 -2.29
CA VAL A 20 4.73 -5.57 -1.17
C VAL A 20 4.84 -4.45 -0.14
N THR A 21 4.20 -4.61 1.00
CA THR A 21 4.32 -3.68 2.13
C THR A 21 5.22 -4.28 3.19
N LYS A 22 6.43 -3.73 3.31
CA LYS A 22 7.38 -4.04 4.37
C LYS A 22 7.03 -3.25 5.62
N LEU A 23 7.03 -3.94 6.76
CA LEU A 23 6.60 -3.37 8.03
C LEU A 23 7.76 -3.23 9.00
N VAL A 24 7.91 -2.03 9.55
CA VAL A 24 8.98 -1.70 10.47
C VAL A 24 8.35 -1.21 11.78
N GLY A 25 8.31 -2.10 12.78
CA GLY A 25 7.89 -1.74 14.14
C GLY A 25 9.07 -1.23 14.96
N SER A 26 8.85 -0.24 15.81
CA SER A 26 9.80 0.16 16.84
C SER A 26 9.32 -0.32 18.20
N ASP A 27 10.18 -0.93 19.02
CA ASP A 27 9.87 -1.29 20.41
C ASP A 27 9.17 -0.12 21.13
N PRO A 28 8.03 -0.33 21.82
CA PRO A 28 7.38 -1.60 22.16
C PRO A 28 6.33 -2.14 21.15
N VAL A 29 6.32 -1.65 19.91
CA VAL A 29 5.36 -2.03 18.85
C VAL A 29 5.79 -3.27 18.08
N GLU A 30 4.88 -4.22 17.93
CA GLU A 30 5.04 -5.43 17.13
C GLU A 30 3.91 -5.52 16.09
N PHE A 31 4.26 -5.72 14.82
CA PHE A 31 3.30 -6.05 13.76
C PHE A 31 2.91 -7.53 13.82
N GLU A 32 1.65 -7.85 13.49
CA GLU A 32 1.19 -9.25 13.41
C GLU A 32 1.91 -10.06 12.31
N ARG A 33 2.42 -9.38 11.29
CA ARG A 33 3.19 -9.97 10.19
C ARG A 33 4.40 -9.08 9.89
N PRO A 34 5.54 -9.65 9.48
CA PRO A 34 6.72 -8.88 9.09
C PRO A 34 6.55 -8.19 7.72
N GLU A 35 5.65 -8.69 6.88
CA GLU A 35 5.40 -8.21 5.52
C GLU A 35 3.98 -8.57 5.11
N TYR A 36 3.39 -7.74 4.24
CA TYR A 36 2.12 -8.02 3.58
C TYR A 36 2.35 -7.99 2.06
N VAL A 37 1.83 -8.99 1.38
CA VAL A 37 1.85 -9.06 -0.08
C VAL A 37 0.42 -9.20 -0.57
N THR A 38 0.03 -8.37 -1.53
CA THR A 38 -1.30 -8.45 -2.15
C THR A 38 -1.22 -8.25 -3.65
N GLU A 39 -2.11 -8.96 -4.35
CA GLU A 39 -2.33 -8.84 -5.78
C GLU A 39 -3.50 -7.88 -6.03
N VAL A 40 -3.23 -6.78 -6.73
CA VAL A 40 -4.20 -5.72 -7.02
C VAL A 40 -4.51 -5.74 -8.51
N PRO A 41 -5.77 -6.01 -8.91
CA PRO A 41 -6.18 -5.89 -10.31
C PRO A 41 -5.98 -4.47 -10.85
N GLU A 42 -5.56 -4.33 -12.10
CA GLU A 42 -5.41 -3.02 -12.78
C GLU A 42 -6.68 -2.15 -12.71
N ASN A 43 -7.85 -2.78 -12.70
CA ASN A 43 -9.15 -2.10 -12.70
C ASN A 43 -9.60 -1.69 -11.29
N THR A 44 -8.77 -1.92 -10.26
CA THR A 44 -9.07 -1.53 -8.89
C THR A 44 -9.07 -0.01 -8.75
N THR A 45 -10.23 0.55 -8.43
CA THR A 45 -10.41 2.00 -8.28
C THR A 45 -10.69 2.35 -6.83
N ARG A 46 -9.72 2.99 -6.16
CA ARG A 46 -9.89 3.60 -4.82
C ARG A 46 -10.45 2.66 -3.74
N ASP A 47 -10.05 1.39 -3.77
CA ASP A 47 -10.46 0.40 -2.79
C ASP A 47 -9.42 0.21 -1.68
N LEU A 48 -9.88 -0.40 -0.57
CA LEU A 48 -9.03 -0.94 0.48
C LEU A 48 -8.18 -2.07 -0.09
N LEU A 49 -6.86 -1.95 0.00
CA LEU A 49 -5.91 -2.99 -0.40
C LEU A 49 -5.60 -3.92 0.77
N LEU A 50 -5.18 -3.33 1.88
CA LEU A 50 -4.67 -4.06 3.04
C LEU A 50 -5.15 -3.40 4.34
N GLN A 51 -5.33 -4.24 5.35
CA GLN A 51 -5.54 -3.83 6.73
C GLN A 51 -4.30 -4.25 7.52
N LEU A 52 -3.46 -3.26 7.85
CA LEU A 52 -2.29 -3.48 8.69
C LEU A 52 -2.73 -3.63 10.15
N SER A 53 -2.01 -4.46 10.90
CA SER A 53 -2.25 -4.67 12.33
C SER A 53 -0.93 -4.77 13.07
N ALA A 54 -0.78 -3.91 14.07
CA ALA A 54 0.29 -3.88 15.03
C ALA A 54 -0.27 -3.58 16.42
N ARG A 55 0.46 -3.97 17.44
CA ARG A 55 0.11 -3.77 18.85
C ARG A 55 1.33 -3.34 19.64
N VAL A 56 1.09 -2.53 20.67
CA VAL A 56 2.09 -2.30 21.72
C VAL A 56 2.07 -3.51 22.65
N GLN A 57 3.22 -4.16 22.90
CA GLN A 57 3.26 -5.36 23.75
C GLN A 57 3.07 -5.04 25.24
N SER A 58 3.58 -3.89 25.69
CA SER A 58 3.62 -3.51 27.10
C SER A 58 2.33 -2.83 27.58
N SER A 59 1.53 -2.29 26.67
CA SER A 59 0.30 -1.55 26.94
C SER A 59 -0.70 -1.76 25.80
N GLY A 60 -2.01 -1.66 26.07
CA GLY A 60 -3.04 -1.64 25.02
C GLY A 60 -3.15 -0.29 24.33
N GLU A 61 -2.05 0.45 24.23
CA GLU A 61 -2.01 1.80 23.70
C GLU A 61 -2.29 1.81 22.20
N ALA A 62 -2.83 2.93 21.71
CA ALA A 62 -3.07 3.12 20.30
C ALA A 62 -1.76 3.06 19.52
N VAL A 63 -1.83 2.49 18.31
CA VAL A 63 -0.71 2.46 17.37
C VAL A 63 -1.00 3.43 16.25
N GLU A 64 -0.02 4.27 15.92
CA GLU A 64 -0.08 5.18 14.79
C GLU A 64 0.76 4.64 13.63
N TYR A 65 0.18 4.63 12.43
CA TYR A 65 0.81 4.13 11.20
C TYR A 65 1.20 5.26 10.26
N ARG A 66 2.34 5.13 9.59
CA ARG A 66 2.74 6.03 8.50
C ARG A 66 3.45 5.30 7.37
N ILE A 67 3.27 5.78 6.15
CA ILE A 67 4.13 5.36 5.03
C ILE A 67 5.45 6.14 5.15
N ALA A 68 6.55 5.43 5.34
CA ALA A 68 7.89 6.00 5.44
C ALA A 68 8.55 6.14 4.06
N GLU A 69 8.37 5.15 3.17
CA GLU A 69 8.97 5.11 1.84
C GLU A 69 8.04 4.46 0.81
N GLY A 70 8.30 4.69 -0.48
CA GLY A 70 7.59 4.02 -1.58
C GLY A 70 6.30 4.69 -2.08
N ASN A 71 5.89 5.80 -1.47
CA ASN A 71 4.67 6.54 -1.85
C ASN A 71 4.96 7.94 -2.43
N GLY A 72 5.99 8.06 -3.27
CA GLY A 72 6.43 9.35 -3.83
C GLY A 72 5.41 10.01 -4.77
N GLU A 73 4.59 9.21 -5.45
CA GLU A 73 3.55 9.67 -6.37
C GLU A 73 2.17 9.86 -5.68
N GLU A 74 2.13 9.71 -4.35
CA GLU A 74 0.88 9.78 -3.58
C GLU A 74 -0.23 8.86 -4.13
N LEU A 75 0.15 7.68 -4.63
CA LEU A 75 -0.78 6.65 -5.12
C LEU A 75 -1.50 5.96 -3.96
N PHE A 76 -0.87 5.88 -2.79
CA PHE A 76 -1.38 5.18 -1.62
C PHE A 76 -1.82 6.14 -0.53
N HIS A 77 -2.86 5.74 0.19
CA HIS A 77 -3.33 6.37 1.42
C HIS A 77 -3.29 5.33 2.54
N LEU A 78 -2.71 5.71 3.68
CA LEU A 78 -2.73 4.91 4.88
C LEU A 78 -3.45 5.70 5.97
N ASP A 79 -4.53 5.13 6.50
CA ASP A 79 -5.18 5.70 7.67
C ASP A 79 -4.30 5.48 8.91
N PRO A 80 -3.87 6.56 9.59
CA PRO A 80 -2.88 6.48 10.65
C PRO A 80 -3.40 5.81 11.92
N SER A 81 -4.71 5.74 12.12
CA SER A 81 -5.32 5.20 13.34
C SER A 81 -5.74 3.74 13.20
N SER A 82 -6.20 3.36 12.01
CA SER A 82 -6.74 2.06 11.73
C SER A 82 -5.75 1.17 10.99
N GLY A 83 -4.74 1.70 10.29
CA GLY A 83 -3.84 0.92 9.46
C GLY A 83 -4.44 0.50 8.11
N ARG A 84 -5.53 1.13 7.68
CA ARG A 84 -6.17 0.87 6.37
C ARG A 84 -5.34 1.48 5.25
N LEU A 85 -4.77 0.62 4.40
CA LEU A 85 -4.04 1.01 3.21
C LEU A 85 -4.97 0.93 1.99
N SER A 86 -5.17 2.04 1.27
CA SER A 86 -6.01 2.14 0.09
C SER A 86 -5.33 2.91 -1.05
N LEU A 87 -5.91 2.83 -2.24
CA LEU A 87 -5.48 3.61 -3.40
C LEU A 87 -6.14 5.00 -3.43
N ARG A 88 -5.36 6.02 -3.77
CA ARG A 88 -5.86 7.37 -4.12
C ARG A 88 -6.17 7.48 -5.62
N HIS A 89 -5.37 6.82 -6.44
CA HIS A 89 -5.48 6.81 -7.90
C HIS A 89 -5.42 5.36 -8.42
N PRO A 90 -6.03 5.07 -9.58
CA PRO A 90 -5.82 3.80 -10.27
C PRO A 90 -4.33 3.60 -10.54
N LEU A 91 -3.88 2.35 -10.51
CA LEU A 91 -2.52 2.00 -10.86
C LEU A 91 -2.41 1.86 -12.39
N ASP A 92 -1.29 2.28 -12.96
CA ASP A 92 -0.99 2.12 -14.40
C ASP A 92 0.05 1.02 -14.58
N PHE A 93 -0.38 -0.14 -15.07
CA PHE A 93 0.46 -1.32 -15.21
C PHE A 93 1.58 -1.14 -16.23
N GLU A 94 1.33 -0.41 -17.31
CA GLU A 94 2.31 -0.19 -18.38
C GLU A 94 3.48 0.69 -17.88
N ASP A 95 3.25 1.45 -16.81
CA ASP A 95 4.25 2.28 -16.16
C ASP A 95 5.00 1.52 -15.05
N THR A 96 4.27 0.95 -14.08
CA THR A 96 4.87 0.32 -12.89
C THR A 96 4.15 -0.99 -12.50
N GLN A 97 4.88 -2.11 -12.58
CA GLN A 97 4.32 -3.47 -12.34
C GLN A 97 4.35 -3.92 -10.88
N GLN A 98 5.18 -3.28 -10.04
CA GLN A 98 5.35 -3.63 -8.63
C GLN A 98 5.51 -2.36 -7.79
N HIS A 99 4.77 -2.30 -6.68
CA HIS A 99 4.92 -1.24 -5.69
C HIS A 99 5.45 -1.81 -4.39
N GLU A 100 6.52 -1.22 -3.87
CA GLU A 100 7.05 -1.55 -2.55
C GLU A 100 6.84 -0.37 -1.61
N LEU A 101 6.16 -0.60 -0.49
CA LEU A 101 5.92 0.40 0.55
C LEU A 101 6.64 0.00 1.82
N VAL A 102 7.26 0.98 2.48
CA VAL A 102 7.75 0.81 3.85
C VAL A 102 6.79 1.53 4.79
N VAL A 103 6.16 0.78 5.68
CA VAL A 103 5.25 1.34 6.70
C VAL A 103 5.86 1.20 8.07
N GLU A 104 5.84 2.29 8.81
CA GLU A 104 6.21 2.33 10.22
C GLU A 104 4.98 2.37 11.11
N ALA A 105 5.09 1.74 12.28
CA ALA A 105 4.11 1.85 13.36
C ALA A 105 4.79 2.27 14.67
N ARG A 106 4.15 3.17 15.40
CA ARG A 106 4.64 3.68 16.69
C ARG A 106 3.54 3.68 17.76
N ALA A 107 3.96 3.53 19.02
CA ALA A 107 3.09 3.69 20.17
C ALA A 107 2.64 5.16 20.25
N GLY A 108 1.36 5.37 20.53
CA GLY A 108 0.71 6.67 20.45
C GLY A 108 1.14 7.64 21.54
N GLU A 109 2.24 8.37 21.29
CA GLU A 109 2.40 9.79 21.66
C GLU A 109 3.50 10.48 20.81
N ALA A 110 3.05 11.39 19.96
CA ALA A 110 3.69 12.57 19.35
C ALA A 110 4.88 12.39 18.37
N TRP A 111 4.57 12.43 17.06
CA TRP A 111 5.43 13.14 16.11
C TRP A 111 5.47 14.62 16.52
N SER A 112 6.42 15.00 17.37
CA SER A 112 6.74 16.39 17.71
C SER A 112 7.85 16.91 16.80
#